data_AF-A0A947CTM5-F1
#
_entry.id   AF-A0A947CTM5-F1
#
_cell.length_a   1.000
_cell.length_b   1.000
_cell.length_c   1.000
_cell.angle_alpha   90.00
_cell.angle_beta   90.00
_cell.angle_gamma   90.00
#
_symmetry.space_group_name_H-M   'P 1'
#
loop_
_entity.id
_entity.type
_entity.pdbx_description
1 polymer ?
#
loop_
_entity_poly.entity_id
_entity_poly.type
_entity_poly.pdbx_seq_one_letter_code
_entity_poly.pdbx_strand_id
1 'polypeptide(L)'
;MIGIPIGLLYANAGEWLIHKYLLHGKGVKKDSLFAFHWHRHHKNSRRGDQHDPDFDQPWHQELLDGEDNGRTRELIGLATIAATHLPLAPIAPLFTATVMYSIVNYYRVHKKSHKD
;
A
#
# COMPACT_ATOMS: atom_id res chain seq x y z
N MET A 1 20.65 13.17 11.75
CA MET A 1 19.23 13.31 12.15
C MET A 1 18.30 13.76 11.03
N ILE A 2 18.74 14.60 10.08
CA ILE A 2 17.88 15.14 8.99
C ILE A 2 17.19 14.08 8.11
N GLY A 3 17.72 12.86 8.05
CA GLY A 3 17.08 11.75 7.32
C GLY A 3 15.68 11.39 7.82
N ILE A 4 15.37 11.64 9.11
CA ILE A 4 14.03 11.37 9.66
C ILE A 4 12.98 12.34 9.09
N PRO A 5 13.10 13.68 9.25
CA PRO A 5 12.10 14.59 8.69
C PRO A 5 12.02 14.51 7.16
N ILE A 6 13.15 14.32 6.46
CA ILE A 6 13.15 14.13 5.00
C ILE A 6 12.44 12.82 4.62
N GLY A 7 12.72 11.72 5.32
CA GLY A 7 12.08 10.42 5.08
C GLY A 7 10.57 10.47 5.30
N LEU A 8 10.10 11.17 6.34
CA LEU A 8 8.67 11.36 6.60
C LEU A 8 8.02 12.20 5.48
N LEU A 9 8.61 13.34 5.12
CA LEU A 9 8.09 14.19 4.04
C LEU A 9 8.02 13.42 2.72
N TYR A 10 9.09 12.70 2.39
CA TYR A 10 9.17 11.87 1.19
C TYR A 10 8.12 10.76 1.18
N ALA A 11 7.97 10.02 2.28
CA ALA A 11 7.02 8.92 2.36
C ALA A 11 5.57 9.41 2.20
N ASN A 12 5.19 10.50 2.89
CA ASN A 12 3.85 11.06 2.79
C ASN A 12 3.57 11.62 1.38
N ALA A 13 4.53 12.33 0.78
CA ALA A 13 4.40 12.81 -0.60
C ALA A 13 4.28 11.64 -1.59
N GLY A 14 5.11 10.61 -1.44
CA GLY A 14 5.09 9.40 -2.25
C GLY A 14 3.77 8.64 -2.15
N GLU A 15 3.27 8.43 -0.93
CA GLU A 15 1.96 7.82 -0.66
C GLU A 15 0.87 8.60 -1.40
N TRP A 16 0.80 9.93 -1.22
CA TRP A 16 -0.20 10.75 -1.89
C TRP A 16 -0.11 10.67 -3.41
N LEU A 17 1.09 10.75 -4.00
CA LEU A 17 1.30 10.67 -5.44
C LEU A 17 0.87 9.32 -6.01
N ILE A 18 1.28 8.22 -5.37
CA ILE A 18 0.93 6.85 -5.77
C ILE A 18 -0.58 6.66 -5.64
N HIS A 19 -1.16 7.05 -4.51
CA HIS A 19 -2.57 6.87 -4.24
C HIS A 19 -3.43 7.68 -5.22
N LYS A 20 -3.09 8.95 -5.46
CA LYS A 20 -3.84 9.82 -6.35
C LYS A 20 -3.71 9.40 -7.82
N TYR A 21 -2.49 9.24 -8.34
CA TYR A 21 -2.28 9.11 -9.78
C TYR A 21 -2.27 7.66 -10.26
N LEU A 22 -1.77 6.71 -9.46
CA LEU A 22 -1.76 5.30 -9.83
C LEU A 22 -3.03 4.60 -9.34
N LEU A 23 -3.24 4.58 -8.03
CA LEU A 23 -4.32 3.78 -7.43
C LEU A 23 -5.71 4.32 -7.78
N HIS A 24 -5.92 5.63 -7.72
CA HIS A 24 -7.18 6.25 -8.18
C HIS A 24 -7.16 6.60 -9.67
N GLY A 25 -6.15 7.34 -10.11
CA GLY A 25 -6.08 7.87 -11.48
C GLY A 25 -6.07 6.78 -12.55
N LYS A 26 -5.19 5.78 -12.43
CA LYS A 26 -5.17 4.63 -13.34
C LYS A 26 -6.12 3.52 -12.92
N GLY A 27 -6.30 3.30 -11.61
CA GLY A 27 -7.14 2.21 -11.10
C GLY A 27 -8.63 2.34 -11.40
N VAL A 28 -9.13 3.52 -11.77
CA VAL A 28 -10.51 3.65 -12.28
C VAL A 28 -10.73 2.84 -13.58
N LYS A 29 -9.68 2.59 -14.37
CA LYS A 29 -9.76 1.79 -15.60
C LYS A 29 -9.61 0.30 -15.27
N LYS A 30 -10.58 -0.51 -15.71
CA LYS A 30 -10.65 -1.95 -15.37
C LYS A 30 -9.51 -2.80 -15.91
N ASP A 31 -8.89 -2.37 -17.00
CA ASP A 31 -7.73 -3.01 -17.64
C ASP A 31 -6.39 -2.59 -17.01
N SER A 32 -6.41 -1.72 -15.98
CA SER A 32 -5.20 -1.27 -15.30
C SER A 32 -4.66 -2.30 -14.32
N LEU A 33 -3.32 -2.36 -14.18
CA LEU A 33 -2.67 -3.08 -13.08
C LEU A 33 -3.11 -2.60 -11.69
N PHE A 34 -3.58 -1.35 -11.59
CA PHE A 34 -4.06 -0.72 -10.36
C PHE A 34 -5.59 -0.84 -10.17
N ALA A 35 -6.28 -1.55 -11.06
CA ALA A 35 -7.75 -1.66 -11.04
C ALA A 35 -8.31 -2.23 -9.72
N PHE A 36 -7.52 -3.08 -9.04
CA PHE A 36 -7.87 -3.67 -7.75
C PHE A 36 -8.22 -2.61 -6.68
N HIS A 37 -7.56 -1.46 -6.70
CA HIS A 37 -7.79 -0.41 -5.71
C HIS A 37 -9.21 0.14 -5.82
N TRP A 38 -9.68 0.43 -7.03
CA TRP A 38 -11.01 1.01 -7.24
C TRP A 38 -12.12 -0.05 -7.28
N HIS A 39 -11.92 -1.11 -8.05
CA HIS A 39 -12.99 -2.07 -8.39
C HIS A 39 -13.15 -3.21 -7.38
N ARG A 40 -12.20 -3.39 -6.46
CA ARG A 40 -12.27 -4.36 -5.36
C ARG A 40 -12.23 -3.65 -4.02
N HIS A 41 -11.09 -3.07 -3.65
CA HIS A 41 -10.88 -2.46 -2.33
C HIS A 41 -11.92 -1.36 -2.02
N HIS A 42 -11.96 -0.28 -2.80
CA HIS A 42 -12.96 0.79 -2.62
C HIS A 42 -14.40 0.31 -2.78
N LYS A 43 -14.66 -0.64 -3.70
CA LYS A 43 -16.00 -1.21 -3.90
C LYS A 43 -16.46 -1.97 -2.65
N ASN A 44 -15.58 -2.76 -2.04
CA ASN A 44 -15.85 -3.50 -0.82
C ASN A 44 -16.10 -2.55 0.34
N SER A 45 -15.16 -1.63 0.61
CA SER A 45 -15.31 -0.63 1.68
C SER A 45 -16.59 0.20 1.54
N ARG A 46 -16.97 0.60 0.32
CA ARG A 46 -18.22 1.35 0.10
C ARG A 46 -19.48 0.54 0.33
N ARG A 47 -19.43 -0.78 0.16
CA ARG A 47 -20.57 -1.69 0.37
C ARG A 47 -20.65 -2.22 1.81
N GLY A 48 -19.53 -2.25 2.51
CA GLY A 48 -19.37 -2.82 3.85
C GLY A 48 -19.20 -1.79 4.96
N ASP A 49 -19.64 -0.55 4.79
CA ASP A 49 -19.47 0.51 5.81
C ASP A 49 -17.99 0.71 6.23
N GLN A 50 -17.13 0.92 5.22
CA GLN A 50 -15.67 0.97 5.30
C GLN A 50 -14.96 -0.36 5.59
N HIS A 51 -15.68 -1.43 5.95
CA HIS A 51 -15.08 -2.75 6.08
C HIS A 51 -14.69 -3.34 4.72
N ASP A 52 -13.49 -3.92 4.65
CA ASP A 52 -13.02 -4.67 3.49
C ASP A 52 -12.65 -6.12 3.88
N PRO A 53 -13.41 -7.13 3.39
CA PRO A 53 -13.24 -8.52 3.80
C PRO A 53 -11.91 -9.14 3.36
N ASP A 54 -11.20 -8.55 2.39
CA ASP A 54 -9.85 -8.98 2.00
C ASP A 54 -8.87 -8.94 3.20
N PHE A 55 -9.16 -8.10 4.20
CA PHE A 55 -8.33 -8.02 5.41
C PHE A 55 -8.62 -9.11 6.45
N ASP A 56 -9.67 -9.90 6.31
CA ASP A 56 -10.07 -10.95 7.27
C ASP A 56 -9.46 -12.31 6.98
N GLN A 57 -9.03 -12.55 5.75
CA GLN A 57 -8.37 -13.79 5.34
C GLN A 57 -6.85 -13.71 5.49
N PRO A 58 -6.10 -14.83 5.41
CA PRO A 58 -4.66 -14.78 5.21
C PRO A 58 -4.30 -14.07 3.89
N TRP A 59 -3.20 -13.30 3.87
CA TRP A 59 -2.83 -12.51 2.68
C TRP A 59 -2.54 -13.33 1.41
N HIS A 60 -2.23 -14.62 1.57
CA HIS A 60 -1.94 -15.56 0.49
C HIS A 60 -3.17 -16.37 0.08
N GLN A 61 -4.28 -16.27 0.82
CA GLN A 61 -5.49 -17.05 0.54
C GLN A 61 -6.04 -16.69 -0.85
N GLU A 62 -6.08 -15.39 -1.18
CA GLU A 62 -6.57 -14.91 -2.47
C GLU A 62 -5.69 -15.38 -3.66
N LEU A 63 -4.38 -15.60 -3.44
CA LEU A 63 -3.49 -16.20 -4.44
C LEU A 63 -3.84 -17.67 -4.72
N LEU A 64 -4.28 -18.41 -3.70
CA LEU A 64 -4.67 -19.81 -3.82
C LEU A 64 -6.02 -19.96 -4.51
N ASP A 65 -6.92 -18.99 -4.28
CA ASP A 65 -8.29 -19.01 -4.81
C ASP A 65 -8.39 -18.51 -6.26
N GLY A 66 -7.30 -17.95 -6.81
CA GLY A 66 -7.21 -17.50 -8.20
C GLY A 66 -8.03 -16.24 -8.50
N GLU A 67 -8.40 -15.48 -7.47
CA GLU A 67 -9.17 -14.24 -7.61
C GLU A 67 -8.28 -13.02 -7.92
N ASP A 68 -8.91 -11.89 -8.27
CA ASP A 68 -8.17 -10.63 -8.48
C ASP A 68 -7.83 -9.98 -7.13
N ASN A 69 -6.58 -10.07 -6.70
CA ASN A 69 -6.19 -9.84 -5.30
C ASN A 69 -6.07 -8.35 -4.93
N GLY A 70 -6.93 -7.85 -4.04
CA GLY A 70 -6.86 -6.47 -3.56
C GLY A 70 -5.68 -6.28 -2.60
N ARG A 71 -5.70 -7.05 -1.52
CA ARG A 71 -4.70 -6.97 -0.45
C ARG A 71 -3.34 -7.54 -0.85
N THR A 72 -3.29 -8.65 -1.59
CA THR A 72 -2.00 -9.19 -2.03
C THR A 72 -1.28 -8.21 -2.94
N ARG A 73 -1.99 -7.54 -3.87
CA ARG A 73 -1.38 -6.53 -4.74
C ARG A 73 -0.88 -5.32 -3.95
N GLU A 74 -1.60 -4.89 -2.92
CA GLU A 74 -1.10 -3.87 -1.98
C GLU A 74 0.22 -4.30 -1.35
N LEU A 75 0.28 -5.52 -0.78
CA LEU A 75 1.49 -6.06 -0.16
C LEU A 75 2.67 -6.20 -1.14
N ILE A 76 2.42 -6.66 -2.37
CA ILE A 76 3.44 -6.74 -3.43
C ILE A 76 3.95 -5.34 -3.77
N GLY A 77 3.05 -4.36 -3.90
CA GLY A 77 3.42 -2.96 -4.15
C GLY A 77 4.29 -2.39 -3.04
N LEU A 78 3.87 -2.56 -1.78
CA LEU A 78 4.62 -2.11 -0.60
C LEU A 78 5.98 -2.81 -0.49
N ALA A 79 6.05 -4.13 -0.74
CA ALA A 79 7.30 -4.89 -0.75
C ALA A 79 8.24 -4.41 -1.86
N THR A 80 7.70 -4.11 -3.04
CA THR A 80 8.47 -3.56 -4.17
C THR A 80 9.04 -2.19 -3.83
N ILE A 81 8.25 -1.30 -3.23
CA ILE A 81 8.71 0.02 -2.78
C ILE A 81 9.79 -0.17 -1.72
N ALA A 82 9.57 -1.00 -0.70
CA ALA A 82 10.55 -1.28 0.34
C ALA A 82 11.87 -1.79 -0.23
N ALA A 83 11.84 -2.81 -1.10
CA ALA A 83 13.01 -3.38 -1.75
C ALA A 83 13.79 -2.34 -2.57
N THR A 84 13.09 -1.44 -3.26
CA THR A 84 13.70 -0.37 -4.06
C THR A 84 14.49 0.63 -3.19
N HIS A 85 14.13 0.79 -1.91
CA HIS A 85 14.81 1.71 -1.01
C HIS A 85 15.97 1.07 -0.22
N LEU A 86 16.02 -0.27 -0.10
CA LEU A 86 17.08 -0.97 0.65
C LEU A 86 18.52 -0.62 0.20
N PRO A 87 18.83 -0.45 -1.10
CA PRO A 87 20.18 -0.07 -1.53
C PRO A 87 20.67 1.27 -0.96
N LEU A 88 19.77 2.13 -0.46
CA LEU A 88 20.14 3.41 0.16
C LEU A 88 20.62 3.26 1.61
N ALA A 89 20.42 2.09 2.25
CA ALA A 89 20.75 1.90 3.66
C ALA A 89 22.22 2.23 4.03
N PRO A 90 23.25 1.87 3.22
CA PRO A 90 24.64 2.21 3.54
C PRO A 90 24.97 3.70 3.44
N ILE A 91 24.20 4.48 2.68
CA ILE A 91 24.48 5.89 2.36
C ILE A 91 23.58 6.82 3.21
N ALA A 92 22.31 6.46 3.36
CA ALA A 92 21.30 7.24 4.05
C ALA A 92 20.48 6.35 5.01
N PRO A 93 21.12 5.82 6.08
CA PRO A 93 20.50 4.82 6.95
C PRO A 93 19.24 5.34 7.66
N LEU A 94 19.28 6.57 8.18
CA LEU A 94 18.13 7.16 8.86
C LEU A 94 16.97 7.44 7.90
N PHE A 95 17.26 7.92 6.68
CA PHE A 95 16.22 8.11 5.65
C PHE A 95 15.57 6.77 5.29
N THR A 96 16.40 5.76 4.99
CA THR A 96 15.92 4.42 4.61
C THR A 96 15.09 3.80 5.73
N ALA A 97 15.57 3.87 6.98
CA ALA A 97 14.82 3.39 8.14
C ALA A 97 13.47 4.11 8.30
N THR A 98 13.42 5.41 8.10
CA THR A 98 12.16 6.17 8.17
C THR A 98 11.18 5.81 7.05
N VAL A 99 11.67 5.59 5.82
CA VAL A 99 10.82 5.10 4.71
C VAL A 99 10.27 3.71 5.03
N MET A 100 11.13 2.79 5.48
CA MET A 100 10.71 1.43 5.86
C MET A 100 9.69 1.44 7.01
N TYR A 101 9.92 2.27 8.02
CA TYR A 101 8.95 2.50 9.10
C TYR A 101 7.62 3.01 8.56
N SER A 102 7.64 3.99 7.65
CA SER A 102 6.43 4.59 7.09
C SER A 102 5.62 3.58 6.26
N ILE A 103 6.28 2.70 5.50
CA ILE A 103 5.63 1.61 4.75
C ILE A 103 4.91 0.64 5.70
N VAL A 104 5.59 0.21 6.77
CA VAL A 104 4.98 -0.69 7.77
C VAL A 104 3.84 0.01 8.50
N ASN A 105 4.02 1.27 8.87
CA ASN A 105 3.00 2.05 9.56
C ASN A 105 1.77 2.31 8.67
N TYR A 106 1.97 2.64 7.40
CA TYR A 106 0.90 2.76 6.40
C TYR A 106 0.05 1.48 6.38
N TYR A 107 0.68 0.33 6.15
CA TYR A 107 -0.06 -0.94 6.07
C TYR A 107 -0.80 -1.27 7.37
N ARG A 108 -0.16 -1.03 8.52
CA ARG A 108 -0.78 -1.27 9.83
C ARG A 108 -2.03 -0.41 10.03
N VAL A 109 -1.94 0.89 9.73
CA VAL A 109 -3.05 1.84 9.92
C VAL A 109 -4.14 1.59 8.89
N HIS A 110 -3.77 1.42 7.63
CA HIS A 110 -4.70 1.13 6.53
C HIS A 110 -5.48 -0.17 6.76
N LYS A 111 -4.79 -1.26 7.11
CA LYS A 111 -5.46 -2.51 7.47
C LYS A 111 -6.42 -2.33 8.66
N LYS A 112 -6.04 -1.52 9.65
CA LYS A 112 -6.88 -1.28 10.83
C LYS A 112 -8.15 -0.52 10.44
N SER A 113 -8.04 0.54 9.64
CA SER A 113 -9.19 1.34 9.20
C SER A 113 -10.22 0.58 8.35
N HIS A 114 -9.89 -0.62 7.89
CA HIS A 114 -10.81 -1.48 7.13
C HIS A 114 -11.33 -2.69 7.90
N LYS A 115 -10.99 -2.79 9.20
CA LYS A 115 -11.48 -3.85 10.10
C LYS A 115 -12.45 -3.34 11.16
N ASP A 116 -12.32 -2.08 11.58
CA ASP A 116 -13.11 -1.45 12.64
C ASP A 116 -13.18 0.07 12.48
#